data_AF-A0A7M2ZWV5-F1
#
_entry.id   AF-A0A7M2ZWV5-F1
#
_cell.length_a   1.000
_cell.length_b   1.000
_cell.length_c   1.000
_cell.angle_alpha   90.00
_cell.angle_beta   90.00
_cell.angle_gamma   90.00
#
_symmetry.space_group_name_H-M   'P 1'
#
loop_
_entity.id
_entity.type
_entity.pdbx_description
1 polymer ?
#
loop_
_entity_poly.entity_id
_entity_poly.type
_entity_poly.pdbx_seq_one_letter_code
_entity_poly.pdbx_strand_id
1 'polypeptide(L)'
;LVTSSCSKNFGLYRDRVGALIVCAQNAEKLTDLRSQLAFLARNLWSTPPAHGAEVVAAILGDSELKGLWQEEVEGMRSRIASLRIGLVEALAPHGLAERFAHVGAQRGMFSYTGLSPQQVARLRDEHAVYLVSSGRANVAGLDARRLDRLAQAIAQVCAD
;
A
#
# COMPACT_ATOMS: atom_id res chain seq x y z
N LEU A 1 3.29 -21.37 0.12
CA LEU A 1 2.29 -20.69 -0.74
C LEU A 1 2.66 -19.22 -0.82
N VAL A 2 2.57 -18.60 -2.00
CA VAL A 2 2.78 -17.15 -2.19
C VAL A 2 1.53 -16.59 -2.84
N THR A 3 1.01 -15.47 -2.33
CA THR A 3 -0.08 -14.73 -2.98
C THR A 3 0.48 -13.42 -3.52
N SER A 4 0.17 -13.12 -4.78
CA SER A 4 0.57 -11.89 -5.45
C SER A 4 -0.67 -11.12 -5.87
N SER A 5 -0.62 -9.79 -5.78
CA SER A 5 -1.71 -8.91 -6.18
C SER A 5 -1.16 -7.80 -7.07
N CYS A 6 -1.82 -7.59 -8.21
CA CYS A 6 -1.48 -6.50 -9.12
C CYS A 6 -2.24 -5.20 -8.80
N SER A 7 -3.02 -5.17 -7.71
CA SER A 7 -3.88 -4.03 -7.42
C SER A 7 -3.13 -2.72 -7.15
N LYS A 8 -1.88 -2.77 -6.66
CA LYS A 8 -1.15 -1.56 -6.21
C LYS A 8 -0.01 -1.23 -7.17
N ASN A 9 0.81 -2.22 -7.51
CA ASN A 9 1.95 -2.05 -8.42
C ASN A 9 1.55 -1.90 -9.89
N PHE A 10 0.35 -2.33 -10.30
CA PHE A 10 -0.19 -2.03 -11.65
C PHE A 10 -1.39 -1.07 -11.61
N GLY A 11 -1.80 -0.58 -10.43
CA GLY A 11 -3.01 0.25 -10.30
C GLY A 11 -4.33 -0.47 -10.64
N LEU A 12 -4.32 -1.79 -10.83
CA LEU A 12 -5.49 -2.60 -11.21
C LEU A 12 -6.35 -2.97 -10.00
N TYR A 13 -6.79 -1.97 -9.24
CA TYR A 13 -7.52 -2.18 -7.99
C TYR A 13 -8.83 -2.96 -8.22
N ARG A 14 -9.58 -2.60 -9.27
CA ARG A 14 -10.93 -3.12 -9.52
C ARG A 14 -10.98 -4.24 -10.56
N ASP A 15 -9.91 -4.47 -11.32
CA ASP A 15 -9.81 -5.60 -12.27
C ASP A 15 -9.51 -6.94 -11.61
N ARG A 16 -9.23 -6.93 -10.30
CA ARG A 16 -9.11 -8.12 -9.44
C ARG A 16 -8.02 -9.09 -9.90
N VAL A 17 -6.87 -8.55 -10.29
CA VAL A 17 -5.74 -9.33 -10.82
C VAL A 17 -4.78 -9.74 -9.72
N GLY A 18 -4.42 -11.01 -9.69
CA GLY A 18 -3.48 -11.60 -8.75
C GLY A 18 -3.14 -13.05 -9.11
N ALA A 19 -2.30 -13.69 -8.31
CA ALA A 19 -1.91 -15.08 -8.51
C ALA A 19 -1.70 -15.79 -7.16
N LEU A 20 -2.04 -17.08 -7.12
CA LEU A 20 -1.59 -18.02 -6.09
C LEU A 20 -0.46 -18.87 -6.68
N ILE A 21 0.70 -18.80 -6.07
CA ILE A 21 1.90 -19.53 -6.50
C ILE A 21 2.23 -20.59 -5.46
N VAL A 22 2.41 -21.83 -5.92
CA VAL A 22 2.73 -22.98 -5.07
C VAL A 22 4.04 -23.60 -5.54
N CYS A 23 5.04 -23.60 -4.67
CA CYS A 23 6.29 -24.33 -4.90
C CYS A 23 6.11 -25.76 -4.38
N ALA A 24 6.15 -26.72 -5.29
CA ALA A 24 6.12 -28.14 -4.95
C ALA A 24 7.54 -28.73 -4.92
N GLN A 25 7.71 -29.86 -4.25
CA GLN A 25 9.00 -30.56 -4.21
C GLN A 25 9.45 -31.06 -5.59
N ASN A 26 8.49 -31.44 -6.44
CA ASN A 26 8.73 -31.94 -7.79
C ASN A 26 7.50 -31.70 -8.69
N ALA A 27 7.65 -31.99 -9.99
CA ALA A 27 6.61 -31.77 -10.99
C ALA A 27 5.34 -32.64 -10.78
N GLU A 28 5.50 -33.85 -10.25
CA GLU A 28 4.38 -34.75 -9.95
C GLU A 28 3.48 -34.13 -8.87
N LYS A 29 4.06 -33.71 -7.74
CA LYS A 29 3.32 -33.05 -6.66
C LYS A 29 2.72 -31.72 -7.09
N LEU A 30 3.35 -31.00 -8.01
CA LEU A 30 2.77 -29.79 -8.58
C LEU A 30 1.48 -30.08 -9.37
N THR A 31 1.44 -31.21 -10.08
CA THR A 31 0.26 -31.64 -10.84
C THR A 31 -0.90 -32.00 -9.89
N ASP A 32 -0.61 -32.77 -8.83
CA ASP A 32 -1.57 -33.10 -7.77
C ASP A 32 -2.18 -31.81 -7.19
N LEU A 33 -1.33 -30.86 -6.79
CA LEU A 33 -1.74 -29.58 -6.19
C LEU A 33 -2.57 -28.74 -7.16
N ARG A 34 -2.16 -28.65 -8.43
CA ARG A 34 -2.89 -27.91 -9.47
C ARG A 34 -4.29 -28.48 -9.67
N SER A 35 -4.47 -29.80 -9.62
CA SER A 35 -5.80 -30.44 -9.77
C SER A 35 -6.77 -29.98 -8.66
N GLN A 36 -6.31 -29.97 -7.41
CA GLN A 36 -7.13 -29.59 -6.26
C GLN A 36 -7.44 -28.09 -6.26
N LEU A 37 -6.47 -27.24 -6.63
CA LEU A 37 -6.70 -25.80 -6.76
C LEU A 37 -7.70 -25.48 -7.89
N ALA A 38 -7.63 -26.20 -9.01
CA ALA A 38 -8.59 -26.05 -10.10
C ALA A 38 -10.01 -26.46 -9.68
N PHE A 39 -10.14 -27.56 -8.92
CA PHE A 39 -11.41 -27.98 -8.33
C PHE A 39 -12.00 -26.90 -7.41
N LEU A 40 -11.19 -26.32 -6.51
CA LEU A 40 -11.64 -25.23 -5.63
C LEU A 40 -12.04 -23.98 -6.41
N ALA A 41 -11.21 -23.53 -7.36
CA ALA A 41 -11.51 -22.36 -8.19
C ALA A 41 -12.82 -22.53 -8.97
N ARG A 42 -13.04 -23.74 -9.53
CA ARG A 42 -14.26 -24.05 -10.29
C ARG A 42 -15.53 -23.90 -9.44
N ASN A 43 -15.48 -24.31 -8.17
CA ASN A 43 -16.60 -24.24 -7.23
C ASN A 43 -16.81 -22.84 -6.62
N LEU A 44 -15.79 -21.98 -6.63
CA LEU A 44 -15.89 -20.62 -6.06
C LEU A 44 -16.27 -19.56 -7.09
N TRP A 45 -15.64 -19.60 -8.27
CA TRP A 45 -15.81 -18.55 -9.28
C TRP A 45 -15.67 -19.04 -10.72
N SER A 46 -15.64 -20.36 -10.95
CA SER A 46 -15.36 -20.94 -12.28
C SER A 46 -13.98 -20.58 -12.81
N THR A 47 -13.88 -19.45 -13.50
CA THR A 47 -12.70 -18.96 -14.21
C THR A 47 -12.52 -17.48 -13.89
N PRO A 48 -11.28 -17.01 -13.64
CA PRO A 48 -11.04 -15.62 -13.27
C PRO A 48 -11.31 -14.65 -14.45
N PRO A 49 -11.53 -13.34 -14.18
CA PRO A 49 -11.62 -12.32 -15.23
C PRO A 49 -10.32 -12.24 -16.05
N ALA A 50 -10.45 -12.11 -17.38
CA ALA A 50 -9.31 -12.13 -18.30
C ALA A 50 -8.62 -10.76 -18.45
N HIS A 51 -9.39 -9.69 -18.61
CA HIS A 51 -8.91 -8.38 -19.06
C HIS A 51 -7.66 -7.87 -18.32
N GLY A 52 -7.75 -7.74 -16.99
CA GLY A 52 -6.61 -7.21 -16.22
C GLY A 52 -5.39 -8.16 -16.21
N ALA A 53 -5.61 -9.47 -16.32
CA ALA A 53 -4.51 -10.44 -16.43
C ALA A 53 -3.81 -10.32 -17.78
N GLU A 54 -4.55 -10.08 -18.86
CA GLU A 54 -4.01 -9.81 -20.20
C GLU A 54 -3.21 -8.50 -20.25
N VAL A 55 -3.68 -7.44 -19.58
CA VAL A 55 -2.92 -6.18 -19.45
C VAL A 55 -1.58 -6.42 -18.75
N VAL A 56 -1.58 -7.14 -17.61
CA VAL A 56 -0.34 -7.48 -16.90
C VAL A 56 0.57 -8.35 -17.76
N ALA A 57 0.02 -9.33 -18.47
CA ALA A 57 0.80 -10.19 -19.37
C ALA A 57 1.42 -9.40 -20.53
N ALA A 58 0.69 -8.45 -21.12
CA ALA A 58 1.19 -7.57 -22.18
C ALA A 58 2.35 -6.69 -21.66
N ILE A 59 2.17 -6.03 -20.50
CA ILE A 59 3.21 -5.18 -19.91
C ILE A 59 4.45 -6.00 -19.56
N LEU A 60 4.30 -7.17 -18.94
CA LEU A 60 5.44 -7.97 -18.50
C LEU A 60 6.12 -8.76 -19.63
N GLY A 61 5.40 -9.04 -20.72
CA GLY A 61 5.87 -9.77 -21.89
C GLY A 61 6.64 -8.92 -22.89
N ASP A 62 6.49 -7.59 -22.83
CA ASP A 62 7.19 -6.63 -23.67
C ASP A 62 8.28 -5.90 -22.86
N SER A 63 9.51 -5.86 -23.39
CA SER A 63 10.65 -5.26 -22.65
C SER A 63 10.53 -3.76 -22.45
N GLU A 64 9.95 -3.04 -23.41
CA GLU A 64 9.78 -1.58 -23.34
C GLU A 64 8.69 -1.23 -22.34
N LEU A 65 7.52 -1.89 -22.44
CA LEU A 65 6.41 -1.68 -21.49
C LEU A 65 6.80 -2.08 -20.07
N LYS A 66 7.56 -3.18 -19.91
CA LYS A 66 8.07 -3.59 -18.60
C LYS A 66 9.02 -2.55 -18.02
N GLY A 67 9.89 -1.97 -18.84
CA GLY A 67 10.81 -0.90 -18.43
C GLY A 67 10.04 0.32 -17.93
N LEU A 68 9.07 0.79 -18.71
CA LEU A 68 8.19 1.90 -18.33
C LEU A 68 7.45 1.62 -17.02
N TRP A 69 6.86 0.42 -16.87
CA TRP A 69 6.18 0.02 -15.63
C TRP A 69 7.12 0.04 -14.41
N GLN A 70 8.36 -0.43 -14.56
CA GLN A 70 9.35 -0.40 -13.47
C GLN A 70 9.69 1.03 -13.06
N GLU A 71 9.87 1.93 -14.04
CA GLU A 71 10.12 3.36 -13.80
C GLU A 71 8.95 4.03 -13.08
N GLU A 72 7.70 3.77 -13.50
CA GLU A 72 6.51 4.32 -12.85
C GLU A 72 6.37 3.81 -11.41
N VAL A 73 6.55 2.51 -11.17
CA VAL A 73 6.51 1.93 -9.82
C VAL A 73 7.60 2.50 -8.93
N GLU A 74 8.81 2.71 -9.47
CA GLU A 74 9.91 3.34 -8.77
C GLU A 74 9.57 4.80 -8.40
N GLY A 75 8.99 5.56 -9.33
CA GLY A 75 8.51 6.92 -9.06
C GLY A 75 7.47 6.95 -7.92
N MET A 76 6.52 6.02 -7.92
CA MET A 76 5.53 5.90 -6.84
C MET A 76 6.16 5.52 -5.50
N ARG A 77 7.14 4.60 -5.50
CA ARG A 77 7.89 4.18 -4.30
C ARG A 77 8.66 5.36 -3.71
N SER A 78 9.39 6.09 -4.55
CA SER A 78 10.18 7.25 -4.17
C SER A 78 9.31 8.39 -3.63
N ARG A 79 8.16 8.68 -4.26
CA ARG A 79 7.19 9.66 -3.76
C ARG A 79 6.70 9.32 -2.34
N ILE A 80 6.35 8.05 -2.08
CA ILE A 80 5.91 7.62 -0.74
C ILE A 80 7.04 7.80 0.28
N ALA A 81 8.28 7.45 -0.06
CA ALA A 81 9.42 7.64 0.83
C ALA A 81 9.63 9.12 1.18
N SER A 82 9.57 10.01 0.18
CA SER A 82 9.69 11.46 0.39
C SER A 82 8.56 12.02 1.28
N LEU A 83 7.31 11.55 1.10
CA LEU A 83 6.19 11.97 1.96
C LEU A 83 6.38 11.55 3.42
N ARG A 84 6.97 10.38 3.68
CA ARG A 84 7.27 9.91 5.04
C ARG A 84 8.31 10.80 5.71
N ILE A 85 9.40 11.06 5.01
CA ILE A 85 10.50 11.89 5.51
C ILE A 85 9.99 13.32 5.73
N GLY A 86 9.33 13.91 4.74
CA GLY A 86 8.79 15.26 4.83
C GLY A 86 7.77 15.45 5.95
N LEU A 87 6.96 14.43 6.27
CA LEU A 87 6.06 14.50 7.43
C LEU A 87 6.84 14.54 8.76
N VAL A 88 7.89 13.74 8.91
CA VAL A 88 8.74 13.74 10.12
C VAL A 88 9.47 15.08 10.26
N GLU A 89 9.98 15.62 9.15
CA GLU A 89 10.62 16.94 9.11
C GLU A 89 9.63 18.06 9.48
N ALA A 90 8.42 18.05 8.93
CA ALA A 90 7.37 19.01 9.26
C ALA A 90 6.92 18.94 10.73
N LEU A 91 7.09 17.79 11.39
CA LEU A 91 6.80 17.61 12.82
C LEU A 91 7.92 18.11 13.75
N ALA A 92 9.13 18.38 13.21
CA ALA A 92 10.27 18.81 14.02
C ALA A 92 10.06 20.15 14.76
N PRO A 93 9.51 21.21 14.14
CA PRO A 93 9.22 22.48 14.83
C PRO A 93 8.25 22.34 16.01
N HIS A 94 7.47 21.25 16.05
CA HIS A 94 6.53 20.94 17.12
C HIS A 94 7.11 20.01 18.20
N GLY A 95 8.40 19.68 18.13
CA GLY A 95 9.04 18.75 19.07
C GLY A 95 8.60 17.28 18.89
N LEU A 96 7.99 16.94 17.75
CA LEU A 96 7.38 15.63 17.51
C LEU A 96 8.19 14.72 16.58
N ALA A 97 9.31 15.20 16.01
CA ALA A 97 10.13 14.40 15.09
C ALA A 97 10.58 13.06 15.70
N GLU A 98 11.04 13.05 16.95
CA GLU A 98 11.50 11.81 17.61
C GLU A 98 10.33 10.84 17.86
N ARG A 99 9.19 11.35 18.39
CA ARG A 99 7.98 10.55 18.62
C ARG A 99 7.49 9.86 17.34
N PHE A 100 7.61 10.52 16.19
CA PHE A 100 7.14 10.02 14.90
C PHE A 100 8.25 9.50 13.97
N ALA A 101 9.50 9.38 14.43
CA ALA A 101 10.63 8.95 13.60
C ALA A 101 10.39 7.59 12.91
N HIS A 102 9.63 6.70 13.56
CA HIS A 102 9.22 5.42 13.02
C HIS A 102 8.40 5.54 11.72
N VAL A 103 7.65 6.63 11.50
CA VAL A 103 6.91 6.88 10.26
C VAL A 103 7.86 7.04 9.07
N GLY A 104 9.01 7.69 9.29
CA GLY A 104 10.10 7.84 8.32
C GLY A 104 10.79 6.51 7.98
N ALA A 105 10.95 5.63 8.96
CA ALA A 105 11.61 4.34 8.78
C ALA A 105 10.72 3.24 8.18
N GLN A 106 9.40 3.33 8.38
CA GLN A 106 8.43 2.36 7.84
C GLN A 106 8.37 2.40 6.30
N ARG A 107 7.91 1.30 5.69
CA ARG A 107 7.82 1.13 4.24
C ARG A 107 6.40 0.87 3.77
N GLY A 108 6.14 1.14 2.49
CA GLY A 108 4.85 0.93 1.84
C GLY A 108 3.87 2.08 2.07
N MET A 109 2.62 1.90 1.65
CA MET A 109 1.60 2.97 1.65
C MET A 109 1.03 3.29 3.04
N PHE A 110 1.18 2.41 4.03
CA PHE A 110 0.50 2.55 5.32
C PHE A 110 1.47 2.74 6.47
N SER A 111 1.05 3.51 7.47
CA SER A 111 1.80 3.74 8.69
C SER A 111 0.87 3.61 9.88
N TYR A 112 1.30 2.92 10.94
CA TYR A 112 0.70 3.13 12.26
C TYR A 112 1.36 4.37 12.87
N THR A 113 0.57 5.40 13.10
CA THR A 113 1.05 6.71 13.59
C THR A 113 1.30 6.73 15.10
N GLY A 114 0.73 5.77 15.84
CA GLY A 114 0.74 5.77 17.30
C GLY A 114 -0.24 6.76 17.94
N LEU A 115 -1.09 7.43 17.14
CA LEU A 115 -2.18 8.26 17.66
C LEU A 115 -3.27 7.38 18.28
N SER A 116 -3.80 7.82 19.43
CA SER A 116 -4.92 7.16 20.10
C SER A 116 -6.22 7.34 19.30
N PRO A 117 -7.25 6.48 19.52
CA PRO A 117 -8.55 6.68 18.92
C PRO A 117 -9.16 8.07 19.19
N GLN A 118 -8.90 8.64 20.38
CA GLN A 118 -9.34 9.99 20.74
C GLN A 118 -8.62 11.05 19.91
N GLN A 119 -7.30 10.93 19.74
CA GLN A 119 -6.51 11.84 18.89
C GLN A 119 -6.94 11.75 17.42
N VAL A 120 -7.24 10.53 16.93
CA VAL A 120 -7.78 10.32 15.58
C VAL A 120 -9.16 10.97 15.41
N ALA A 121 -10.04 10.86 16.42
CA ALA A 121 -11.34 11.51 16.40
C ALA A 121 -11.21 13.05 16.36
N ARG A 122 -10.33 13.61 17.18
CA ARG A 122 -10.02 15.05 17.16
C ARG A 122 -9.47 15.50 15.80
N LEU A 123 -8.54 14.74 15.20
CA LEU A 123 -8.04 15.02 13.85
C LEU A 123 -9.16 15.08 12.80
N ARG A 124 -10.14 14.18 12.91
CA ARG A 124 -11.31 14.19 12.04
C ARG A 124 -12.19 15.40 12.29
N ASP A 125 -12.56 15.64 13.54
CA ASP A 125 -13.62 16.59 13.91
C ASP A 125 -13.12 18.05 13.88
N GLU A 126 -11.86 18.29 14.26
CA GLU A 126 -11.25 19.64 14.33
C GLU A 126 -10.49 20.01 13.04
N HIS A 127 -9.97 19.03 12.29
CA HIS A 127 -9.05 19.28 11.17
C HIS A 127 -9.43 18.62 9.85
N ALA A 128 -10.52 17.84 9.80
CA ALA A 128 -10.94 17.07 8.62
C ALA A 128 -9.85 16.12 8.09
N VAL A 129 -9.02 15.57 8.99
CA VAL A 129 -8.00 14.57 8.68
C VAL A 129 -8.54 13.18 9.03
N TYR A 130 -8.81 12.37 8.01
CA TYR A 130 -9.46 11.06 8.15
C TYR A 130 -8.43 9.92 8.16
N LEU A 131 -8.45 9.14 9.23
CA LEU A 131 -7.60 7.97 9.46
C LEU A 131 -8.47 6.80 9.94
N VAL A 132 -7.92 5.59 9.96
CA VAL A 132 -8.54 4.48 10.70
C VAL A 132 -8.42 4.75 12.20
N SER A 133 -9.44 4.43 13.00
CA SER A 133 -9.45 4.66 14.45
C SER A 133 -8.28 4.00 15.21
N SER A 134 -7.65 2.99 14.63
CA SER A 134 -6.42 2.36 15.14
C SER A 134 -5.15 3.20 14.95
N GLY A 135 -5.26 4.41 14.40
CA GLY A 135 -4.12 5.26 14.04
C GLY A 135 -3.42 4.86 12.75
N ARG A 136 -3.96 3.91 11.98
CA ARG A 136 -3.41 3.52 10.68
C ARG A 136 -3.73 4.58 9.61
N ALA A 137 -2.70 5.23 9.10
CA ALA A 137 -2.77 6.25 8.04
C ALA A 137 -2.35 5.69 6.67
N ASN A 138 -2.97 6.20 5.59
CA ASN A 138 -2.50 6.00 4.22
C ASN A 138 -1.60 7.16 3.80
N VAL A 139 -0.29 6.92 3.80
CA VAL A 139 0.74 7.91 3.44
C VAL A 139 0.60 8.36 1.98
N ALA A 140 0.12 7.51 1.09
CA ALA A 140 -0.03 7.88 -0.32
C ALA A 140 -1.05 9.02 -0.55
N GLY A 141 -1.95 9.25 0.43
CA GLY A 141 -2.94 10.32 0.43
C GLY A 141 -2.47 11.65 1.00
N LEU A 142 -1.21 11.75 1.46
CA LEU A 142 -0.64 13.03 1.91
C LEU A 142 -0.40 13.96 0.72
N ASP A 143 -0.67 15.25 0.91
CA ASP A 143 -0.30 16.31 -0.03
C ASP A 143 1.04 16.91 0.41
N ALA A 144 2.08 16.73 -0.41
CA ALA A 144 3.43 17.22 -0.15
C ALA A 144 3.47 18.74 0.10
N ARG A 145 2.52 19.51 -0.46
CA ARG A 145 2.45 20.97 -0.31
C ARG A 145 1.79 21.40 1.00
N ARG A 146 1.22 20.47 1.77
CA ARG A 146 0.42 20.74 2.97
C ARG A 146 0.92 19.95 4.19
N LEU A 147 2.16 19.45 4.15
CA LEU A 147 2.74 18.68 5.25
C LEU A 147 2.83 19.49 6.54
N ASP A 148 3.20 20.78 6.47
CA ASP A 148 3.26 21.66 7.64
C ASP A 148 1.89 21.83 8.31
N ARG A 149 0.83 21.99 7.51
CA ARG A 149 -0.54 22.08 8.02
C ARG A 149 -0.97 20.78 8.70
N LEU A 150 -0.61 19.62 8.14
CA LEU A 150 -0.90 18.34 8.75
C LEU A 150 -0.09 18.15 10.05
N ALA A 151 1.18 18.52 10.07
CA ALA A 151 2.03 18.44 11.25
C ALA A 151 1.48 19.33 12.39
N GLN A 152 1.00 20.53 12.07
CA GLN A 152 0.34 21.41 13.02
C GLN A 152 -0.92 20.76 13.61
N ALA A 153 -1.78 20.16 12.79
CA ALA A 153 -2.97 19.45 13.27
C ALA A 153 -2.63 18.26 14.18
N ILE A 154 -1.60 17.48 13.81
CA ILE A 154 -1.10 16.37 14.64
C ILE A 154 -0.57 16.91 15.98
N ALA A 155 0.17 18.02 15.96
CA ALA A 155 0.67 18.65 17.17
C ALA A 155 -0.46 19.11 18.11
N GLN A 156 -1.50 19.73 17.57
CA GLN A 156 -2.65 20.22 18.33
C GLN A 156 -3.41 19.08 19.04
N VAL A 157 -3.54 17.91 18.43
CA VAL A 157 -4.18 16.75 19.09
C VAL A 157 -3.25 16.01 20.04
N CYS A 158 -1.94 16.29 19.99
CA CYS A 158 -0.93 15.67 20.85
C CYS A 158 -0.58 16.51 22.08
N ALA A 159 -1.05 17.76 22.17
CA ALA A 159 -0.68 18.73 23.19
C ALA A 159 -1.47 18.62 24.52
N ASP A 160 -2.05 17.45 24.80
CA ASP A 160 -2.77 17.14 26.05
C ASP A 160 -1.91 16.30 27.00
#